data_AF-A0A9P6WU37-F1
#
_entry.id   AF-A0A9P6WU37-F1
#
_cell.length_a   1.000
_cell.length_b   1.000
_cell.length_c   1.000
_cell.angle_alpha   90.00
_cell.angle_beta   90.00
_cell.angle_gamma   90.00
#
_symmetry.space_group_name_H-M   'P 1'
#
loop_
_entity.id
_entity.type
_entity.pdbx_description
1 polymer ?
#
loop_
_entity_poly.entity_id
_entity_poly.type
_entity_poly.pdbx_seq_one_letter_code
_entity_poly.pdbx_strand_id
1 'polypeptide(L)'
;MFLDPGRKSLFTAVVGVASAKQIRKSSVKEYYHLTGSTVYSKKLELKKECSGIKTIESQIPTPKTAAVGSYDQYVKYMLTHLDKLLDFYGKDTAHHRFQLYQGRQRAPEMMANILTHGTAKYNRSRRKRKKKKKKDKKYKKDKKEDEGLSLRTDEKK
;
A
#
# COMPACT_ATOMS: atom_id res chain seq x y z
N MET A 1 -6.20 11.04 -5.44
CA MET A 1 -7.61 11.37 -5.14
C MET A 1 -7.84 11.11 -3.65
N PHE A 2 -8.35 12.09 -2.90
CA PHE A 2 -8.87 11.84 -1.55
C PHE A 2 -10.30 11.32 -1.70
N LEU A 3 -10.62 10.23 -1.01
CA LEU A 3 -11.93 9.60 -1.09
C LEU A 3 -12.67 9.82 0.21
N ASP A 4 -13.93 10.23 0.09
CA ASP A 4 -14.79 10.54 1.21
C ASP A 4 -14.90 9.35 2.20
N PRO A 5 -14.57 9.54 3.48
CA PRO A 5 -14.74 8.52 4.51
C PRO A 5 -16.22 8.10 4.60
N GLY A 6 -16.51 6.85 4.27
CA GLY A 6 -17.88 6.30 4.27
C GLY A 6 -18.36 5.85 2.89
N ARG A 7 -17.73 6.33 1.81
CA ARG A 7 -18.03 5.85 0.45
C ARG A 7 -17.42 4.46 0.22
N LYS A 8 -18.26 3.48 -0.17
CA LYS A 8 -17.82 2.08 -0.40
C LYS A 8 -17.43 1.79 -1.85
N SER A 9 -18.03 2.51 -2.79
CA SER A 9 -17.82 2.35 -4.23
C SER A 9 -17.27 3.64 -4.84
N LEU A 10 -16.26 3.50 -5.70
CA LEU A 10 -15.78 4.60 -6.53
C LEU A 10 -16.73 4.89 -7.68
N PHE A 11 -17.09 3.84 -8.41
CA PHE A 11 -18.03 3.93 -9.51
C PHE A 11 -18.72 2.59 -9.75
N THR A 12 -19.93 2.70 -10.29
CA THR A 12 -20.67 1.62 -10.92
C THR A 12 -21.10 2.15 -12.28
N ALA A 13 -20.71 1.48 -13.35
CA ALA A 13 -21.03 1.88 -14.72
C ALA A 13 -21.61 0.68 -15.47
N VAL A 14 -22.56 0.95 -16.36
CA VAL A 14 -23.04 -0.02 -17.34
C VAL A 14 -22.37 0.31 -18.66
N VAL A 15 -21.67 -0.66 -19.23
CA VAL A 15 -20.93 -0.50 -20.50
C VAL A 15 -21.49 -1.51 -21.50
N GLY A 16 -21.87 -1.04 -22.69
CA GLY A 16 -22.37 -1.87 -23.78
C GLY A 16 -23.71 -1.39 -24.35
N VAL A 17 -24.00 -1.83 -25.57
CA VAL A 17 -25.28 -1.56 -26.27
C VAL A 17 -26.30 -2.63 -25.86
N ALA A 18 -27.59 -2.39 -26.08
CA ALA A 18 -28.76 -3.10 -25.53
C ALA A 18 -28.62 -4.62 -25.29
N SER A 19 -27.99 -5.37 -26.20
CA SER A 19 -27.83 -6.82 -26.15
C SER A 19 -26.57 -7.34 -25.42
N ALA A 20 -25.58 -6.48 -25.13
CA ALA A 20 -24.29 -6.86 -24.52
C ALA A 20 -23.92 -5.96 -23.33
N LYS A 21 -24.88 -5.69 -22.45
CA LYS A 21 -24.66 -4.86 -21.26
C LYS A 21 -23.75 -5.56 -20.25
N GLN A 22 -22.68 -4.88 -19.84
CA GLN A 22 -21.78 -5.33 -18.78
C GLN A 22 -21.70 -4.30 -17.66
N ILE A 23 -21.98 -4.72 -16.43
CA ILE A 23 -21.82 -3.88 -15.25
C ILE A 23 -20.35 -3.90 -14.80
N ARG A 24 -19.73 -2.74 -14.73
CA ARG A 24 -18.37 -2.53 -14.22
C ARG A 24 -18.43 -1.78 -12.91
N LYS A 25 -17.64 -2.24 -11.93
CA LYS A 25 -17.63 -1.71 -10.57
C LYS A 25 -16.19 -1.59 -10.09
N SER A 26 -15.89 -0.48 -9.45
CA SER A 26 -14.68 -0.33 -8.67
C SER A 26 -15.01 0.09 -7.26
N SER A 27 -14.50 -0.67 -6.30
CA SER A 27 -14.65 -0.36 -4.87
C SER A 27 -13.52 0.51 -4.34
N VAL A 28 -13.80 1.24 -3.26
CA VAL A 28 -12.77 2.01 -2.55
C VAL A 28 -11.66 1.10 -1.99
N LYS A 29 -12.02 -0.14 -1.60
CA LYS A 29 -11.05 -1.17 -1.20
C LYS A 29 -10.10 -1.55 -2.34
N GLU A 30 -10.62 -1.75 -3.56
CA GLU A 30 -9.78 -2.04 -4.74
C GLU A 30 -8.84 -0.87 -5.07
N TYR A 31 -9.32 0.37 -4.92
CA TYR A 31 -8.48 1.56 -5.10
C TYR A 31 -7.35 1.62 -4.09
N TYR A 32 -7.64 1.52 -2.79
CA TYR A 32 -6.59 1.58 -1.78
C TYR A 32 -5.61 0.41 -1.89
N HIS A 33 -6.08 -0.76 -2.31
CA HIS A 33 -5.21 -1.88 -2.64
C HIS A 33 -4.24 -1.56 -3.80
N LEU A 34 -4.72 -0.89 -4.86
CA LEU A 34 -3.88 -0.47 -5.99
C LEU A 34 -2.86 0.61 -5.61
N THR A 35 -3.24 1.54 -4.73
CA THR A 35 -2.31 2.56 -4.24
C THR A 35 -1.25 2.00 -3.29
N GLY A 36 -1.48 0.82 -2.71
CA GLY A 36 -0.62 0.21 -1.70
C GLY A 36 -0.73 0.83 -0.30
N SER A 37 -1.59 1.85 -0.11
CA SER A 37 -1.70 2.60 1.14
C SER A 37 -2.05 1.72 2.33
N THR A 38 -3.00 0.79 2.19
CA THR A 38 -3.44 -0.09 3.28
C THR A 38 -2.33 -1.00 3.80
N VAL A 39 -1.54 -1.58 2.89
CA VAL A 39 -0.41 -2.44 3.25
C VAL A 39 0.68 -1.61 3.95
N TYR A 40 0.98 -0.43 3.41
CA TYR A 40 1.96 0.45 4.02
C TYR A 40 1.53 0.94 5.40
N SER A 41 0.30 1.43 5.57
CA SER A 41 -0.22 1.90 6.85
C SER A 41 -0.15 0.81 7.90
N LYS A 42 -0.53 -0.44 7.56
CA LYS A 42 -0.41 -1.57 8.50
C LYS A 42 1.04 -1.86 8.88
N LYS A 43 1.98 -1.84 7.92
CA LYS A 43 3.41 -2.02 8.20
C LYS A 43 3.97 -0.90 9.07
N LEU A 44 3.56 0.35 8.81
CA LEU A 44 3.99 1.50 9.57
C LEU A 44 3.49 1.41 11.02
N GLU A 45 2.22 1.07 11.24
CA GLU A 45 1.67 0.86 12.59
C GLU A 45 2.45 -0.21 13.37
N LEU A 46 2.71 -1.36 12.75
CA LEU A 46 3.53 -2.40 13.38
C LEU A 46 4.95 -1.89 13.69
N LYS A 47 5.56 -1.14 12.78
CA LYS A 47 6.90 -0.56 13.01
C LYS A 47 6.87 0.40 14.19
N LYS A 48 5.84 1.26 14.30
CA LYS A 48 5.65 2.20 15.42
C LYS A 48 5.49 1.48 16.76
N GLU A 49 4.74 0.38 16.77
CA GLU A 49 4.54 -0.46 17.95
C GLU A 49 5.85 -1.12 18.38
N CYS A 50 6.58 -1.76 17.44
CA CYS A 50 7.85 -2.41 17.74
C CYS A 50 8.94 -1.44 18.20
N SER A 51 8.95 -0.20 17.70
CA SER A 51 9.94 0.82 18.07
C SER A 51 9.50 1.71 19.24
N GLY A 52 8.35 1.45 19.87
CA GLY A 52 7.82 2.26 20.97
C GLY A 52 7.39 3.69 20.61
N ILE A 53 7.43 4.05 19.33
CA ILE A 53 7.08 5.38 18.82
C ILE A 53 5.59 5.69 19.06
N LYS A 54 4.74 4.67 19.00
CA LYS A 54 3.30 4.84 19.27
C LYS A 54 3.02 5.39 20.67
N THR A 55 3.79 4.93 21.66
CA THR A 55 3.69 5.41 23.05
C THR A 55 4.14 6.87 23.14
N ILE A 56 5.28 7.21 22.51
CA ILE A 56 5.79 8.58 22.46
C ILE A 56 4.76 9.50 21.82
N GLU A 57 4.21 9.13 20.65
CA GLU A 57 3.19 9.91 19.95
C GLU A 57 1.93 10.14 20.79
N SER A 58 1.48 9.13 21.53
CA SER A 58 0.27 9.22 22.35
C SER A 58 0.40 10.14 23.56
N GLN A 59 1.64 10.39 24.01
CA GLN A 59 1.95 11.20 25.18
C GLN A 59 2.39 12.63 24.82
N ILE A 60 2.47 12.98 23.54
CA ILE A 60 2.86 14.33 23.10
C ILE A 60 1.87 15.36 23.67
N PRO A 61 2.33 16.33 24.49
CA PRO A 61 1.48 17.42 24.95
C PRO A 61 0.97 18.27 23.78
N THR A 62 -0.21 18.86 23.92
CA THR A 62 -0.78 19.67 22.83
C THR A 62 -0.03 20.99 22.67
N PRO A 63 0.50 21.33 21.48
CA PRO A 63 1.19 22.61 21.25
C PRO A 63 0.24 23.80 21.16
N LYS A 64 -1.05 23.55 20.95
CA LYS A 64 -2.10 24.58 20.83
C LYS A 64 -2.58 25.01 22.21
N THR A 65 -1.73 25.72 22.94
CA THR A 65 -2.03 26.22 24.29
C THR A 65 -1.53 27.65 24.45
N ALA A 66 -2.30 28.49 25.15
CA ALA A 66 -1.91 29.84 25.52
C ALA A 66 -1.10 29.89 26.83
N ALA A 67 -1.11 28.78 27.59
CA ALA A 67 -0.39 28.69 28.86
C ALA A 67 1.09 28.39 28.61
N VAL A 68 1.97 29.30 29.05
CA VAL A 68 3.43 29.20 28.86
C VAL A 68 4.00 27.91 29.44
N GLY A 69 3.57 27.51 30.64
CA GLY A 69 4.05 26.28 31.28
C GLY A 69 3.70 25.01 30.51
N SER A 70 2.50 24.93 29.93
CA SER A 70 2.09 23.80 29.08
C SER A 70 2.85 23.77 27.76
N TYR A 71 3.17 24.93 27.20
CA TYR A 71 4.00 25.02 25.99
C TYR A 71 5.46 24.63 26.27
N ASP A 72 6.03 25.04 27.41
CA ASP A 72 7.35 24.64 27.85
C ASP A 72 7.45 23.11 28.05
N GLN A 73 6.43 22.49 28.64
CA GLN A 73 6.32 21.04 28.72
C GLN A 73 6.29 20.36 27.34
N TYR A 74 5.56 20.92 26.37
CA TYR A 74 5.57 20.43 25.00
C TYR A 74 6.98 20.49 24.39
N VAL A 75 7.66 21.65 24.50
CA VAL A 75 9.01 21.84 23.94
C VAL A 75 10.00 20.86 24.58
N LYS A 76 10.01 20.74 25.91
CA LYS A 76 10.84 19.76 26.63
C LYS A 76 10.56 18.33 26.19
N TYR A 77 9.28 17.96 26.05
CA TYR A 77 8.90 16.63 25.59
C TYR A 77 9.38 16.34 24.16
N MET A 78 9.24 17.30 23.25
CA MET A 78 9.70 17.14 21.87
C MET A 78 11.22 17.04 21.79
N LEU A 79 11.96 17.89 22.51
CA LEU A 79 13.43 17.87 22.52
C LEU A 79 13.99 16.55 23.06
N THR A 80 13.41 16.03 24.13
CA THR A 80 13.83 14.75 24.74
C THR A 80 13.62 13.53 23.85
N HIS A 81 12.64 13.58 22.94
CA HIS A 81 12.33 12.47 22.02
C HIS A 81 12.71 12.76 20.56
N LEU A 82 13.38 13.89 20.29
CA LEU A 82 13.62 14.39 18.94
C LEU A 82 14.41 13.38 18.10
N ASP A 83 15.53 12.88 18.62
CA ASP A 83 16.40 11.95 17.90
C ASP A 83 15.66 10.67 17.50
N LYS A 84 14.90 10.09 18.45
CA LYS A 84 14.10 8.89 18.19
C LYS A 84 13.04 9.11 17.10
N LEU A 85 12.40 10.28 17.10
CA LEU A 85 11.41 10.64 16.09
C LEU A 85 12.07 10.88 14.72
N LEU A 86 13.21 11.57 14.68
CA LEU A 86 13.97 11.84 13.45
C LEU A 86 14.52 10.56 12.84
N ASP A 87 15.07 9.66 13.64
CA ASP A 87 15.58 8.36 13.18
C ASP A 87 14.44 7.51 12.62
N PHE A 88 13.29 7.45 13.30
CA PHE A 88 12.15 6.66 12.85
C PHE A 88 11.54 7.19 11.54
N TYR A 89 11.34 8.51 11.45
CA TYR A 89 10.72 9.18 10.31
C TYR A 89 11.70 9.66 9.23
N GLY A 90 12.98 9.33 9.40
CA GLY A 90 14.08 9.77 8.56
C GLY A 90 14.07 9.20 7.13
N LYS A 91 15.25 9.19 6.52
CA LYS A 91 15.45 8.93 5.08
C LYS A 91 14.91 7.58 4.62
N ASP A 92 14.91 6.56 5.46
CA ASP A 92 14.39 5.22 5.12
C ASP A 92 12.89 5.23 4.76
N THR A 93 12.13 6.20 5.27
CA THR A 93 10.71 6.34 4.91
C THR A 93 10.50 6.91 3.50
N ALA A 94 11.51 7.56 2.91
CA ALA A 94 11.41 8.22 1.61
C ALA A 94 11.08 7.23 0.48
N HIS A 95 11.69 6.04 0.50
CA HIS A 95 11.42 5.00 -0.49
C HIS A 95 9.94 4.61 -0.50
N HIS A 96 9.36 4.39 0.66
CA HIS A 96 7.95 4.04 0.78
C HIS A 96 7.02 5.20 0.38
N ARG A 97 7.35 6.44 0.77
CA ARG A 97 6.61 7.63 0.33
C ARG A 97 6.59 7.74 -1.20
N PHE A 98 7.72 7.49 -1.86
CA PHE A 98 7.81 7.49 -3.31
C PHE A 98 6.95 6.37 -3.95
N GLN A 99 6.99 5.15 -3.41
CA GLN A 99 6.15 4.05 -3.89
C GLN A 99 4.65 4.37 -3.75
N LEU A 100 4.23 4.97 -2.63
CA LEU A 100 2.85 5.41 -2.42
C LEU A 100 2.44 6.50 -3.40
N TYR A 101 3.33 7.44 -3.65
CA TYR A 101 3.11 8.49 -4.65
C TYR A 101 2.88 7.88 -6.04
N GLN A 102 3.77 6.97 -6.47
CA GLN A 102 3.58 6.23 -7.72
C GLN A 102 2.29 5.39 -7.73
N GLY A 103 1.93 4.78 -6.61
CA GLY A 103 0.67 4.04 -6.45
C GLY A 103 -0.55 4.95 -6.63
N ARG A 104 -0.51 6.16 -6.06
CA ARG A 104 -1.55 7.18 -6.20
C ARG A 104 -1.71 7.66 -7.65
N GLN A 105 -0.62 7.71 -8.43
CA GLN A 105 -0.66 8.06 -9.85
C GLN A 105 -1.18 6.91 -10.74
N ARG A 106 -0.75 5.66 -10.47
CA ARG A 106 -1.18 4.49 -11.24
C ARG A 106 -2.64 4.09 -10.98
N ALA A 107 -3.16 4.36 -9.78
CA ALA A 107 -4.50 3.92 -9.40
C ALA A 107 -5.60 4.52 -10.30
N PRO A 108 -5.67 5.84 -10.57
CA PRO A 108 -6.61 6.43 -11.53
C PRO A 108 -6.52 5.84 -12.93
N GLU A 109 -5.32 5.62 -13.46
CA GLU A 109 -5.12 5.00 -14.78
C GLU A 109 -5.70 3.58 -14.82
N MET A 110 -5.44 2.79 -13.76
CA MET A 110 -6.03 1.47 -13.60
C MET A 110 -7.56 1.54 -13.47
N MET A 111 -8.11 2.57 -12.83
CA MET A 111 -9.57 2.78 -12.74
C MET A 111 -10.17 3.09 -14.11
N ALA A 112 -9.55 3.99 -14.87
CA ALA A 112 -9.97 4.32 -16.22
C ALA A 112 -9.93 3.06 -17.11
N ASN A 113 -8.88 2.25 -17.03
CA ASN A 113 -8.77 0.99 -17.76
C ASN A 113 -9.84 -0.04 -17.36
N ILE A 114 -10.22 -0.09 -16.06
CA ILE A 114 -11.38 -0.89 -15.63
C ILE A 114 -12.64 -0.39 -16.33
N LEU A 115 -12.84 0.92 -16.40
CA LEU A 115 -14.03 1.54 -16.98
C LEU A 115 -14.11 1.38 -18.50
N THR A 116 -13.01 1.53 -19.24
CA THR A 116 -12.99 1.54 -20.72
C THR A 116 -12.80 0.15 -21.33
N HIS A 117 -11.72 -0.55 -20.98
CA HIS A 117 -11.37 -1.83 -21.60
C HIS A 117 -11.77 -3.06 -20.77
N GLY A 118 -12.00 -2.87 -19.47
CA GLY A 118 -12.26 -3.95 -18.54
C GLY A 118 -11.00 -4.75 -18.20
N THR A 119 -10.81 -5.00 -16.91
CA THR A 119 -9.70 -5.82 -16.43
C THR A 119 -9.99 -7.32 -16.58
N ALA A 120 -9.04 -8.17 -16.16
CA ALA A 120 -9.25 -9.62 -16.05
C ALA A 120 -10.45 -10.03 -15.16
N LYS A 121 -10.96 -9.11 -14.33
CA LYS A 121 -12.22 -9.29 -13.59
C LYS A 121 -13.42 -9.36 -14.53
N TYR A 122 -13.42 -8.64 -15.64
CA TYR A 122 -14.55 -8.54 -16.57
C TYR A 122 -14.33 -9.32 -17.87
N ASN A 123 -13.08 -9.69 -18.17
CA ASN A 123 -12.72 -10.41 -19.39
C ASN A 123 -12.20 -11.84 -19.08
N ARG A 124 -12.97 -12.87 -19.49
CA ARG A 124 -12.68 -14.29 -19.21
C ARG A 124 -11.40 -14.78 -19.88
N SER A 125 -11.12 -14.37 -21.12
CA SER A 125 -9.92 -14.79 -21.84
C SER A 125 -8.66 -14.18 -21.21
N ARG A 126 -8.69 -12.88 -20.87
CA ARG A 126 -7.62 -12.22 -20.07
C ARG A 126 -7.42 -12.91 -18.73
N ARG A 127 -8.49 -13.32 -18.04
CA ARG A 127 -8.40 -14.04 -16.76
C ARG A 127 -7.69 -15.38 -16.91
N LYS A 128 -8.05 -16.18 -17.92
CA LYS A 128 -7.39 -17.46 -18.23
C LYS A 128 -5.90 -17.26 -18.54
N ARG A 129 -5.56 -16.30 -19.41
CA ARG A 129 -4.17 -15.94 -19.74
C ARG A 129 -3.37 -15.52 -18.50
N LYS A 130 -3.95 -14.72 -17.61
CA LYS A 130 -3.30 -14.30 -16.35
C LYS A 130 -3.04 -15.47 -15.41
N LYS A 131 -3.98 -16.43 -15.30
CA LYS A 131 -3.78 -17.67 -14.52
C LYS A 131 -2.66 -18.53 -15.09
N LYS A 132 -2.61 -18.72 -16.41
CA LYS A 132 -1.53 -19.47 -17.09
C LYS A 132 -0.16 -18.83 -16.80
N LYS A 133 0.00 -17.52 -17.06
CA LYS A 133 1.25 -16.79 -16.75
C LYS A 133 1.70 -16.92 -15.29
N LYS A 134 0.77 -16.98 -14.33
CA LYS A 134 1.10 -17.18 -12.91
C LYS A 134 1.64 -18.59 -12.65
N LYS A 135 1.04 -19.62 -13.24
CA LYS A 135 1.53 -21.01 -13.15
C LYS A 135 2.93 -21.11 -13.75
N ASP A 136 3.14 -20.55 -14.94
CA ASP A 136 4.44 -20.57 -15.62
C ASP A 136 5.53 -19.88 -14.79
N LYS A 137 5.21 -18.74 -14.15
CA LYS A 137 6.13 -18.05 -13.24
C LYS A 137 6.46 -18.87 -11.99
N LYS A 138 5.46 -19.58 -11.44
CA LYS A 138 5.68 -20.46 -10.28
C LYS A 138 6.62 -21.60 -10.65
N TYR A 139 6.32 -22.31 -11.74
CA TYR A 139 7.16 -23.39 -12.25
C TYR A 139 8.62 -22.95 -12.50
N LYS A 140 8.81 -21.78 -13.12
CA LYS A 140 10.16 -21.21 -13.32
C LYS A 140 10.87 -20.82 -12.02
N LYS A 141 10.11 -20.44 -10.99
CA LYS A 141 10.67 -20.09 -9.68
C LYS A 141 11.10 -21.37 -8.95
N ASP A 142 10.21 -22.36 -8.89
CA ASP A 142 10.45 -23.66 -8.26
C ASP A 142 11.70 -24.33 -8.90
N LYS A 143 11.79 -24.34 -10.24
CA LYS A 143 12.97 -24.86 -10.96
C LYS A 143 14.27 -24.14 -10.61
N LYS A 144 14.24 -22.81 -10.43
CA LYS A 144 15.42 -22.03 -10.02
C LYS A 144 15.82 -22.27 -8.57
N GLU A 145 14.86 -22.55 -7.70
CA GLU A 145 15.11 -22.92 -6.31
C GLU A 145 15.72 -24.33 -6.24
N ASP A 146 15.24 -25.27 -7.06
CA ASP A 146 15.80 -26.63 -7.19
C ASP A 146 17.24 -26.61 -7.75
N GLU A 147 17.49 -25.87 -8.84
CA GLU A 147 18.85 -25.69 -9.41
C GLU A 147 19.80 -24.92 -8.47
N GLY A 148 19.27 -23.99 -7.67
CA GLY A 148 20.05 -23.27 -6.65
C GLY A 148 20.36 -24.12 -5.41
N LEU A 149 19.53 -25.11 -5.10
CA LEU A 149 19.80 -26.09 -4.05
C LEU A 149 20.85 -27.12 -4.47
N SER A 150 20.84 -27.58 -5.73
CA SER A 150 21.82 -28.57 -6.23
C SER A 150 23.25 -28.00 -6.25
N LEU A 151 23.42 -26.73 -6.62
CA LEU A 151 24.74 -26.08 -6.61
C LEU A 151 25.32 -25.92 -5.19
N ARG A 152 24.48 -25.81 -4.15
CA ARG A 152 24.92 -25.69 -2.75
C ARG A 152 25.29 -27.02 -2.11
N THR A 153 24.85 -28.14 -2.67
CA THR A 153 25.21 -29.48 -2.19
C THR A 153 26.55 -29.98 -2.75
N ASP A 154 26.97 -29.45 -3.89
CA ASP A 154 28.23 -29.85 -4.56
C ASP A 154 29.47 -29.13 -4.00
N GLU A 155 29.33 -27.99 -3.32
CA GLU A 155 30.44 -27.23 -2.69
C GLU A 155 30.88 -27.77 -1.30
N LYS A 156 30.25 -28.85 -0.80
CA LYS A 156 30.52 -29.41 0.54
C LYS A 156 31.34 -30.71 0.53
N LYS A 157 32.07 -31.01 -0.55
CA LYS A 157 32.84 -32.24 -0.67
C LYS A 157 34.33 -31.99 -0.85
#